data_AF-A0A428MLG0-F1
#
_entry.id   AF-A0A428MLG0-F1
#
_cell.length_a   1.000
_cell.length_b   1.000
_cell.length_c   1.000
_cell.angle_alpha   90.00
_cell.angle_beta   90.00
_cell.angle_gamma   90.00
#
_symmetry.space_group_name_H-M   'P 1'
#
loop_
_entity.id
_entity.type
_entity.pdbx_description
1 polymer ?
#
loop_
_entity_poly.entity_id
_entity_poly.type
_entity_poly.pdbx_seq_one_letter_code
_entity_poly.pdbx_strand_id
1 'polypeptide(L)'
;MQSFRALRKSKVSHVLGFATLFLLPTGLLLPTAAYGLANAQQSGPPSQPTEQQAQNPQSQAPQPPASNYNKAIFLKPIPPDQLAFLNQFAGAPSKDLFRDKQFHKLMKTFVPDCMFHYGRDMPLSDALEMVINGSSQPVEIRDGRYLMLSGQSGPYLGGRGFLWIDMQDGIALGGFYFHPTNGEPTPSVVIFSRQVKQDPLAQSDLPPAFVGDLIQWSTTSRVPPITTRYFITGSNKRILLEHDEDYCLRADGTTAPPESGCLQMNADAADIDMNTASYLYQTHYATNATAWMINDPDQIAWLQVRTNTCGIGPDPLGCRIRMTRERTHVIIRQGPVSHPPHR
;
A
#
# COMPACT_ATOMS: atom_id res chain seq x y z
N MET A 1 51.91 51.86 18.05
CA MET A 1 50.72 51.88 18.92
C MET A 1 49.86 50.65 18.61
N GLN A 2 49.65 49.79 19.63
CA GLN A 2 48.51 48.87 19.89
C GLN A 2 48.07 47.92 18.74
N SER A 3 48.30 46.60 18.72
CA SER A 3 47.95 45.48 19.64
C SER A 3 46.46 45.25 19.89
N PHE A 4 45.84 44.26 19.22
CA PHE A 4 44.70 43.45 19.71
C PHE A 4 44.77 42.05 19.05
N ARG A 5 45.20 40.98 19.72
CA ARG A 5 44.53 40.08 20.70
C ARG A 5 43.36 39.24 20.16
N ALA A 6 43.58 37.93 20.22
CA ALA A 6 42.66 36.82 20.00
C ALA A 6 41.68 36.61 21.19
N LEU A 7 40.50 36.07 20.90
CA LEU A 7 39.53 35.49 21.84
C LEU A 7 38.97 34.19 21.22
N ARG A 8 39.44 33.01 21.66
CA ARG A 8 38.99 32.14 22.76
C ARG A 8 37.69 31.36 22.45
N LYS A 9 37.89 30.06 22.17
CA LYS A 9 36.87 29.00 22.09
C LYS A 9 36.23 28.78 23.47
N SER A 10 34.91 28.69 23.52
CA SER A 10 34.17 28.18 24.68
C SER A 10 33.59 26.81 24.34
N LYS A 11 33.94 25.80 25.15
CA LYS A 11 33.32 24.47 25.17
C LYS A 11 32.28 24.48 26.27
N VAL A 12 31.01 24.26 25.93
CA VAL A 12 29.94 24.03 26.91
C VAL A 12 29.74 22.52 27.03
N SER A 13 29.99 22.01 28.24
CA SER A 13 29.78 20.63 28.66
C SER A 13 28.42 20.58 29.37
N HIS A 14 27.46 19.82 28.85
CA HIS A 14 26.19 19.59 29.54
C HIS A 14 26.23 18.25 30.27
N VAL A 15 26.28 18.34 31.59
CA VAL A 15 25.89 17.32 32.55
C VAL A 15 24.37 17.42 32.69
N LEU A 16 23.62 16.35 32.39
CA LEU A 16 22.23 16.22 32.83
C LEU A 16 22.07 14.94 33.65
N GLY A 17 21.61 15.15 34.88
CA GLY A 17 21.42 14.13 35.90
C GLY A 17 20.20 13.25 35.66
N PHE A 18 20.32 12.01 36.13
CA PHE A 18 19.25 11.07 36.32
C PHE A 18 18.35 11.54 37.47
N ALA A 19 17.05 11.68 37.18
CA ALA A 19 15.99 11.73 38.19
C ALA A 19 14.92 10.69 37.83
N THR A 20 14.98 9.56 38.53
CA THR A 20 13.93 8.55 38.62
C THR A 20 12.76 9.10 39.41
N LEU A 21 11.55 9.07 38.84
CA LEU A 21 10.31 9.21 39.59
C LEU A 21 9.38 8.02 39.27
N PHE A 22 9.17 7.19 40.29
CA PHE A 22 8.15 6.15 40.35
C PHE A 22 6.79 6.77 40.62
N LEU A 23 5.78 6.52 39.78
CA LEU A 23 4.37 6.54 40.16
C LEU A 23 3.59 5.52 39.30
N LEU A 24 3.10 4.48 39.96
CA LEU A 24 1.98 3.61 39.58
C LEU A 24 0.87 3.82 40.64
N PRO A 25 -0.34 3.26 40.49
CA PRO A 25 -1.28 3.37 39.37
C PRO A 25 -2.67 3.82 39.89
N THR A 26 -3.53 4.38 39.03
CA THR A 26 -4.98 4.45 39.32
C THR A 26 -5.77 3.96 38.13
N GLY A 27 -6.56 2.92 38.39
CA GLY A 27 -7.30 2.18 37.40
C GLY A 27 -8.51 2.92 36.87
N LEU A 28 -8.82 2.64 35.61
CA LEU A 28 -10.15 2.78 35.05
C LEU A 28 -10.44 1.50 34.26
N LEU A 29 -11.42 0.77 34.79
CA LEU A 29 -12.05 -0.39 34.17
C LEU A 29 -12.84 0.09 32.95
N LEU A 30 -12.51 -0.44 31.77
CA LEU A 30 -13.39 -0.45 30.60
C LEU A 30 -13.97 -1.86 30.47
N PRO A 31 -15.27 -2.01 30.17
CA PRO A 31 -15.89 -3.32 30.00
C PRO A 31 -15.49 -3.92 28.66
N THR A 32 -14.82 -5.07 28.71
CA THR A 32 -14.63 -5.96 27.56
C THR A 32 -15.92 -6.72 27.29
N ALA A 33 -16.48 -6.54 26.09
CA ALA A 33 -17.51 -7.43 25.58
C ALA A 33 -16.88 -8.81 25.36
N ALA A 34 -17.38 -9.80 26.11
CA ALA A 34 -16.94 -11.18 26.06
C ALA A 34 -17.38 -11.84 24.76
N TYR A 35 -16.42 -12.38 24.02
CA TYR A 35 -16.64 -13.43 23.04
C TYR A 35 -17.02 -14.71 23.79
N GLY A 36 -18.25 -15.20 23.58
CA GLY A 36 -18.69 -16.50 24.05
C GLY A 36 -18.10 -17.60 23.17
N LEU A 37 -17.09 -18.31 23.68
CA LEU A 37 -16.71 -19.65 23.25
C LEU A 37 -17.63 -20.66 23.93
N ALA A 38 -18.41 -21.41 23.16
CA ALA A 38 -19.07 -22.62 23.62
C ALA A 38 -18.37 -23.82 22.99
N ASN A 39 -17.60 -24.53 23.82
CA ASN A 39 -17.20 -25.91 23.57
C ASN A 39 -18.36 -26.82 23.99
N ALA A 40 -18.75 -27.73 23.10
CA ALA A 40 -19.41 -28.98 23.48
C ALA A 40 -18.67 -30.13 22.79
N GLN A 41 -17.92 -30.88 23.60
CA GLN A 41 -17.38 -32.19 23.25
C GLN A 41 -18.54 -33.17 23.03
N GLN A 42 -18.49 -33.92 21.93
CA GLN A 42 -19.05 -35.26 21.88
C GLN A 42 -18.03 -36.19 21.22
N SER A 43 -17.61 -37.16 22.01
CA SER A 43 -16.66 -38.22 21.74
C SER A 43 -17.26 -39.29 20.83
N GLY A 44 -16.52 -39.68 19.79
CA GLY A 44 -16.77 -40.85 18.94
C GLY A 44 -15.45 -41.56 18.60
N PRO A 45 -15.45 -42.91 18.43
CA PRO A 45 -14.27 -43.77 18.54
C PRO A 45 -13.31 -43.75 17.31
N PRO A 46 -12.07 -44.26 17.46
CA PRO A 46 -11.00 -44.06 16.49
C PRO A 46 -11.11 -45.03 15.30
N SER A 47 -11.03 -44.49 14.08
CA SER A 47 -10.81 -45.28 12.86
C SER A 47 -9.38 -45.07 12.37
N GLN A 48 -8.69 -46.18 12.15
CA GLN A 48 -7.30 -46.28 11.67
C GLN A 48 -7.13 -45.75 10.22
N PRO A 49 -5.88 -45.40 9.83
CA PRO A 49 -5.60 -44.54 8.69
C PRO A 49 -5.63 -45.34 7.38
N THR A 50 -6.40 -44.85 6.40
CA THR A 50 -6.22 -45.26 5.01
C THR A 50 -5.23 -44.28 4.38
N GLU A 51 -4.04 -44.77 4.04
CA GLU A 51 -3.09 -44.10 3.17
C GLU A 51 -3.76 -43.85 1.81
N GLN A 52 -4.29 -42.63 1.62
CA GLN A 52 -4.52 -42.08 0.30
C GLN A 52 -3.53 -40.96 0.09
N GLN A 53 -2.54 -41.29 -0.73
CA GLN A 53 -1.52 -40.43 -1.27
C GLN A 53 -2.19 -39.29 -2.06
N ALA A 54 -2.52 -38.21 -1.36
CA ALA A 54 -2.99 -36.98 -1.98
C ALA A 54 -1.81 -36.34 -2.72
N GLN A 55 -1.85 -36.42 -4.04
CA GLN A 55 -1.04 -35.59 -4.91
C GLN A 55 -1.21 -34.13 -4.49
N ASN A 56 -0.12 -33.49 -4.08
CA ASN A 56 -0.03 -32.06 -3.88
C ASN A 56 -0.63 -31.37 -5.12
N PRO A 57 -1.69 -30.54 -5.00
CA PRO A 57 -2.03 -29.61 -6.04
C PRO A 57 -0.84 -28.64 -6.14
N GLN A 58 -0.10 -28.79 -7.23
CA GLN A 58 0.93 -27.86 -7.67
C GLN A 58 0.36 -26.44 -7.53
N SER A 59 0.92 -25.66 -6.61
CA SER A 59 0.51 -24.28 -6.37
C SER A 59 0.74 -23.48 -7.65
N GLN A 60 -0.29 -23.37 -8.48
CA GLN A 60 -0.31 -22.40 -9.57
C GLN A 60 -0.28 -21.02 -8.92
N ALA A 61 0.73 -20.22 -9.28
CA ALA A 61 0.77 -18.82 -8.92
C ALA A 61 -0.57 -18.18 -9.34
N PRO A 62 -1.20 -17.34 -8.50
CA PRO A 62 -2.44 -16.67 -8.87
C PRO A 62 -2.28 -15.95 -10.20
N GLN A 63 -3.07 -16.33 -11.22
CA GLN A 63 -3.07 -15.59 -12.48
C GLN A 63 -3.79 -14.24 -12.26
N PRO A 64 -3.22 -13.12 -12.74
CA PRO A 64 -3.83 -11.81 -12.58
C PRO A 64 -5.14 -11.74 -13.38
N PRO A 65 -6.11 -10.92 -12.93
CA PRO A 65 -7.36 -10.68 -13.66
C PRO A 65 -7.12 -10.13 -15.07
N ALA A 66 -8.17 -10.16 -15.92
CA ALA A 66 -8.12 -9.62 -17.27
C ALA A 66 -7.56 -8.18 -17.24
N SER A 67 -6.43 -7.99 -17.92
CA SER A 67 -5.66 -6.75 -17.82
C SER A 67 -6.04 -5.78 -18.94
N ASN A 68 -6.32 -4.54 -18.56
CA ASN A 68 -6.44 -3.40 -19.47
C ASN A 68 -5.09 -2.68 -19.66
N TYR A 69 -3.99 -3.32 -19.25
CA TYR A 69 -2.65 -2.75 -19.22
C TYR A 69 -2.25 -2.16 -20.57
N ASN A 70 -2.08 -0.85 -20.58
CA ASN A 70 -1.50 -0.13 -21.69
C ASN A 70 -0.10 0.36 -21.31
N LYS A 71 0.92 -0.23 -21.93
CA LYS A 71 2.33 0.16 -21.71
C LYS A 71 2.59 1.66 -21.91
N ALA A 72 1.80 2.35 -22.74
CA ALA A 72 1.98 3.76 -23.05
C ALA A 72 1.77 4.70 -21.85
N ILE A 73 1.13 4.24 -20.76
CA ILE A 73 0.99 5.06 -19.53
C ILE A 73 2.33 5.27 -18.82
N PHE A 74 3.33 4.43 -19.10
CA PHE A 74 4.68 4.50 -18.55
C PHE A 74 5.59 5.34 -19.46
N LEU A 75 5.70 6.62 -19.12
CA LEU A 75 6.53 7.59 -19.83
C LEU A 75 8.00 7.42 -19.48
N LYS A 76 8.87 7.62 -20.48
CA LYS A 76 10.33 7.57 -20.33
C LYS A 76 10.79 6.24 -19.67
N PRO A 77 10.51 5.08 -20.32
CA PRO A 77 11.04 3.81 -19.87
C PRO A 77 12.57 3.87 -19.76
N ILE A 78 13.13 3.19 -18.77
CA ILE A 78 14.56 3.13 -18.55
C ILE A 78 15.20 2.24 -19.63
N PRO A 79 16.25 2.70 -20.33
CA PRO A 79 16.93 1.89 -21.33
C PRO A 79 17.48 0.57 -20.73
N PRO A 80 17.28 -0.60 -21.37
CA PRO A 80 17.68 -1.90 -20.82
C PRO A 80 19.18 -2.03 -20.52
N ASP A 81 20.04 -1.35 -21.29
CA ASP A 81 21.49 -1.29 -21.05
C ASP A 81 21.83 -0.64 -19.71
N GLN A 82 21.01 0.31 -19.24
CA GLN A 82 21.15 0.92 -17.93
C GLN A 82 20.68 0.01 -16.79
N LEU A 83 19.96 -1.07 -17.10
CA LEU A 83 19.42 -2.05 -16.15
C LEU A 83 20.27 -3.32 -16.07
N ALA A 84 21.16 -3.57 -17.04
CA ALA A 84 21.94 -4.81 -17.12
C ALA A 84 22.76 -5.12 -15.85
N PHE A 85 23.28 -4.08 -15.17
CA PHE A 85 24.06 -4.23 -13.94
C PHE A 85 23.27 -4.86 -12.78
N LEU A 86 21.94 -4.79 -12.81
CA LEU A 86 21.08 -5.33 -11.75
C LEU A 86 21.24 -6.85 -11.58
N ASN A 87 21.58 -7.57 -12.65
CA ASN A 87 21.78 -9.02 -12.62
C ASN A 87 22.88 -9.45 -11.64
N GLN A 88 23.86 -8.59 -11.36
CA GLN A 88 24.94 -8.92 -10.41
C GLN A 88 24.46 -9.02 -8.96
N PHE A 89 23.26 -8.52 -8.66
CA PHE A 89 22.68 -8.53 -7.32
C PHE A 89 21.70 -9.69 -7.09
N ALA A 90 21.47 -10.57 -8.07
CA ALA A 90 20.57 -11.71 -7.90
C ALA A 90 20.97 -12.55 -6.66
N GLY A 91 20.02 -12.72 -5.72
CA GLY A 91 20.24 -13.45 -4.47
C GLY A 91 21.02 -12.68 -3.39
N ALA A 92 21.57 -11.50 -3.69
CA ALA A 92 22.21 -10.65 -2.69
C ALA A 92 21.16 -10.04 -1.75
N PRO A 93 21.52 -9.69 -0.50
CA PRO A 93 20.62 -8.93 0.38
C PRO A 93 20.10 -7.65 -0.27
N SER A 94 18.80 -7.36 -0.12
CA SER A 94 18.15 -6.16 -0.69
C SER A 94 18.84 -4.86 -0.31
N LYS A 95 19.38 -4.77 0.91
CA LYS A 95 20.15 -3.61 1.39
C LYS A 95 21.42 -3.35 0.56
N ASP A 96 22.03 -4.38 -0.02
CA ASP A 96 23.31 -4.25 -0.74
C ASP A 96 23.06 -3.60 -2.10
N LEU A 97 22.00 -4.01 -2.81
CA LEU A 97 21.51 -3.30 -4.00
C LEU A 97 21.02 -1.90 -3.65
N PHE A 98 20.24 -1.75 -2.58
CA PHE A 98 19.73 -0.44 -2.18
C PHE A 98 20.84 0.55 -1.86
N ARG A 99 21.99 0.09 -1.33
CA ARG A 99 23.17 0.92 -1.03
C ARG A 99 24.03 1.25 -2.25
N ASP A 100 23.83 0.57 -3.37
CA ASP A 100 24.64 0.75 -4.58
C ASP A 100 24.44 2.14 -5.20
N LYS A 101 25.54 2.79 -5.58
CA LYS A 101 25.50 4.17 -6.11
C LYS A 101 24.81 4.26 -7.46
N GLN A 102 24.99 3.25 -8.32
CA GLN A 102 24.33 3.21 -9.63
C GLN A 102 22.83 2.98 -9.46
N PHE A 103 22.43 2.12 -8.52
CA PHE A 103 21.04 1.89 -8.17
C PHE A 103 20.36 3.13 -7.58
N HIS A 104 21.00 3.86 -6.66
CA HIS A 104 20.45 5.14 -6.18
C HIS A 104 20.23 6.16 -7.30
N LYS A 105 21.14 6.21 -8.28
CA LYS A 105 20.97 7.08 -9.46
C LYS A 105 19.78 6.62 -10.30
N LEU A 106 19.62 5.31 -10.48
CA LEU A 106 18.49 4.71 -11.17
C LEU A 106 17.16 5.03 -10.48
N MET A 107 17.08 4.90 -9.14
CA MET A 107 15.87 5.18 -8.37
C MET A 107 15.31 6.59 -8.62
N LYS A 108 16.18 7.60 -8.79
CA LYS A 108 15.74 8.97 -9.08
C LYS A 108 14.91 9.09 -10.36
N THR A 109 15.01 8.14 -11.28
CA THR A 109 14.24 8.13 -12.54
C THR A 109 12.79 7.71 -12.34
N PHE A 110 12.47 6.91 -11.32
CA PHE A 110 11.15 6.32 -11.14
C PHE A 110 10.54 6.49 -9.74
N VAL A 111 11.31 6.79 -8.69
CA VAL A 111 10.78 7.09 -7.35
C VAL A 111 10.38 8.57 -7.30
N PRO A 112 9.11 8.92 -7.03
CA PRO A 112 8.67 10.31 -6.91
C PRO A 112 9.47 11.12 -5.90
N ASP A 113 9.81 12.35 -6.28
CA ASP A 113 10.52 13.31 -5.42
C ASP A 113 9.49 14.12 -4.65
N CYS A 114 8.88 13.50 -3.64
CA CYS A 114 7.79 14.07 -2.86
C CYS A 114 7.98 13.84 -1.36
N MET A 115 7.40 14.72 -0.56
CA MET A 115 7.21 14.47 0.87
C MET A 115 6.16 13.40 1.07
N PHE A 116 6.45 12.47 1.98
CA PHE A 116 5.65 11.31 2.33
C PHE A 116 5.48 11.28 3.84
N HIS A 117 4.25 11.05 4.31
CA HIS A 117 3.97 10.98 5.74
C HIS A 117 4.11 9.55 6.25
N TYR A 118 5.19 9.26 6.98
CA TYR A 118 5.44 7.98 7.63
C TYR A 118 5.80 8.19 9.10
N GLY A 119 4.79 8.50 9.92
CA GLY A 119 4.92 8.96 11.31
C GLY A 119 5.45 10.39 11.46
N ARG A 120 6.21 10.85 10.46
CA ARG A 120 6.60 12.23 10.21
C ARG A 120 6.74 12.43 8.71
N ASP A 121 6.74 13.69 8.28
CA ASP A 121 7.00 14.04 6.89
C ASP A 121 8.47 13.82 6.56
N MET A 122 8.75 13.04 5.51
CA MET A 122 10.10 12.80 4.98
C MET A 122 10.04 12.53 3.47
N PRO A 123 11.14 12.65 2.72
CA PRO A 123 11.19 12.18 1.34
C PRO A 123 10.77 10.71 1.23
N LEU A 124 10.03 10.35 0.18
CA LEU A 124 9.64 8.95 -0.08
C LEU A 124 10.85 8.01 -0.17
N SER A 125 11.98 8.50 -0.70
CA SER A 125 13.26 7.77 -0.73
C SER A 125 13.75 7.40 0.68
N ASP A 126 13.59 8.31 1.64
CA ASP A 126 14.06 8.12 3.01
C ASP A 126 13.17 7.11 3.73
N ALA A 127 11.85 7.16 3.50
CA ALA A 127 10.93 6.14 4.00
C ALA A 127 11.29 4.74 3.46
N LEU A 128 11.61 4.63 2.16
CA LEU A 128 12.07 3.38 1.55
C LEU A 128 13.39 2.89 2.16
N GLU A 129 14.34 3.79 2.38
CA GLU A 129 15.59 3.44 3.06
C GLU A 129 15.33 2.84 4.44
N MET A 130 14.42 3.43 5.22
CA MET A 130 14.09 2.97 6.57
C MET A 130 13.53 1.54 6.60
N VAL A 131 12.80 1.11 5.57
CA VAL A 131 12.20 -0.25 5.52
C VAL A 131 13.08 -1.26 4.79
N ILE A 132 13.92 -0.84 3.83
CA ILE A 132 14.76 -1.73 3.02
C ILE A 132 16.14 -1.96 3.65
N ASN A 133 16.74 -0.95 4.28
CA ASN A 133 18.12 -1.03 4.76
C ASN A 133 18.33 -2.08 5.87
N GLY A 134 17.28 -2.35 6.66
CA GLY A 134 17.26 -3.41 7.68
C GLY A 134 16.89 -4.80 7.15
N SER A 135 16.54 -4.93 5.87
CA SER A 135 16.03 -6.18 5.30
C SER A 135 17.14 -7.19 5.00
N SER A 136 16.90 -8.44 5.38
CA SER A 136 17.69 -9.60 4.95
C SER A 136 17.09 -10.29 3.72
N GLN A 137 15.97 -9.78 3.17
CA GLN A 137 15.34 -10.40 2.01
C GLN A 137 16.26 -10.31 0.80
N PRO A 138 16.40 -11.40 0.03
CA PRO A 138 17.24 -11.38 -1.17
C PRO A 138 16.60 -10.51 -2.25
N VAL A 139 17.44 -9.98 -3.14
CA VAL A 139 17.00 -9.47 -4.44
C VAL A 139 16.59 -10.66 -5.29
N GLU A 140 15.36 -10.66 -5.75
CA GLU A 140 14.80 -11.70 -6.61
C GLU A 140 14.84 -11.22 -8.06
N ILE A 141 15.28 -12.10 -8.97
CA ILE A 141 15.14 -11.88 -10.41
C ILE A 141 14.35 -13.05 -10.97
N ARG A 142 13.07 -12.79 -11.26
CA ARG A 142 12.16 -13.78 -11.84
C ARG A 142 12.25 -13.74 -13.37
N ASP A 143 12.35 -14.91 -13.98
CA ASP A 143 12.42 -15.13 -15.43
C ASP A 143 13.55 -14.35 -16.14
N GLY A 144 14.60 -13.97 -15.41
CA GLY A 144 15.67 -13.12 -15.94
C GLY A 144 15.21 -11.71 -16.37
N ARG A 145 14.02 -11.27 -15.95
CA ARG A 145 13.37 -10.05 -16.44
C ARG A 145 12.86 -9.15 -15.31
N TYR A 146 12.21 -9.71 -14.32
CA TYR A 146 11.55 -8.94 -13.27
C TYR A 146 12.42 -8.94 -12.03
N LEU A 147 13.01 -7.79 -11.71
CA LEU A 147 13.72 -7.61 -10.45
C LEU A 147 12.74 -7.18 -9.38
N MET A 148 12.84 -7.78 -8.20
CA MET A 148 12.15 -7.34 -7.00
C MET A 148 13.12 -7.28 -5.82
N LEU A 149 13.06 -6.20 -5.06
CA LEU A 149 13.69 -6.13 -3.73
C LEU A 149 12.68 -5.64 -2.71
N SER A 150 12.80 -6.08 -1.46
CA SER A 150 11.79 -5.77 -0.45
C SER A 150 12.35 -5.61 0.96
N GLY A 151 11.61 -4.84 1.75
CA GLY A 151 11.81 -4.59 3.17
C GLY A 151 10.59 -5.03 3.96
N GLN A 152 10.78 -5.95 4.90
CA GLN A 152 9.67 -6.54 5.68
C GLN A 152 9.36 -5.82 6.99
N SER A 153 10.20 -4.87 7.41
CA SER A 153 9.99 -4.11 8.64
C SER A 153 10.64 -2.75 8.58
N GLY A 154 9.88 -1.73 8.96
CA GLY A 154 10.35 -0.40 9.30
C GLY A 154 10.27 -0.12 10.79
N PRO A 155 10.87 0.97 11.26
CA PRO A 155 10.87 1.34 12.68
C PRO A 155 9.53 1.87 13.19
N TYR A 156 8.59 2.21 12.30
CA TYR A 156 7.31 2.81 12.65
C TYR A 156 6.14 2.13 11.94
N LEU A 157 4.95 2.17 12.54
CA LEU A 157 3.66 1.94 11.87
C LEU A 157 3.53 0.64 11.05
N GLY A 158 4.33 -0.39 11.38
CA GLY A 158 4.39 -1.65 10.64
C GLY A 158 4.83 -1.50 9.18
N GLY A 159 5.66 -0.50 8.88
CA GLY A 159 6.10 -0.14 7.53
C GLY A 159 6.78 -1.29 6.79
N ARG A 160 6.43 -1.48 5.52
CA ARG A 160 7.03 -2.45 4.60
C ARG A 160 7.12 -1.80 3.23
N GLY A 161 8.13 -2.16 2.44
CA GLY A 161 8.28 -1.57 1.12
C GLY A 161 8.88 -2.55 0.13
N PHE A 162 8.73 -2.24 -1.15
CA PHE A 162 9.38 -2.98 -2.22
C PHE A 162 9.62 -2.07 -3.42
N LEU A 163 10.56 -2.48 -4.27
CA LEU A 163 10.78 -1.93 -5.59
C LEU A 163 10.72 -3.08 -6.60
N TRP A 164 10.11 -2.81 -7.75
CA TRP A 164 9.90 -3.76 -8.83
C TRP A 164 10.33 -3.14 -10.16
N ILE A 165 11.09 -3.87 -10.97
CA ILE A 165 11.60 -3.37 -12.25
C ILE A 165 11.45 -4.45 -13.32
N ASP A 166 10.76 -4.13 -14.41
CA ASP A 166 10.85 -4.85 -15.67
C ASP A 166 12.13 -4.40 -16.41
N MET A 167 13.16 -5.26 -16.38
CA MET A 167 14.46 -4.97 -16.94
C MET A 167 14.48 -4.96 -18.48
N GLN A 168 13.45 -5.52 -19.13
CA GLN A 168 13.34 -5.49 -20.59
C GLN A 168 12.56 -4.27 -21.07
N ASP A 169 11.45 -3.96 -20.40
CA ASP A 169 10.57 -2.87 -20.82
C ASP A 169 10.93 -1.52 -20.20
N GLY A 170 11.85 -1.50 -19.24
CA GLY A 170 12.29 -0.27 -18.57
C GLY A 170 11.25 0.32 -17.64
N ILE A 171 10.29 -0.49 -17.18
CA ILE A 171 9.21 -0.05 -16.31
C ILE A 171 9.60 -0.33 -14.88
N ALA A 172 9.49 0.69 -14.03
CA ALA A 172 9.83 0.58 -12.63
C ALA A 172 8.70 1.16 -11.77
N LEU A 173 8.32 0.36 -10.77
CA LEU A 173 7.28 0.64 -9.79
C LEU A 173 7.84 0.38 -8.39
N GLY A 174 7.24 0.97 -7.39
CA GLY A 174 7.47 0.56 -6.01
C GLY A 174 6.18 0.61 -5.22
N GLY A 175 6.24 0.04 -4.02
CA GLY A 175 5.12 0.05 -3.10
C GLY A 175 5.56 0.23 -1.67
N PHE A 176 4.67 0.80 -0.86
CA PHE A 176 4.88 1.03 0.57
C PHE A 176 3.59 0.74 1.34
N TYR A 177 3.65 -0.20 2.28
CA TYR A 177 2.54 -0.54 3.20
C TYR A 177 2.83 0.00 4.58
N PHE A 178 1.82 0.57 5.24
CA PHE A 178 1.93 1.07 6.62
C PHE A 178 0.55 1.35 7.23
N HIS A 179 0.53 1.66 8.53
CA HIS A 179 -0.67 2.08 9.25
C HIS A 179 -0.58 3.59 9.54
N PRO A 180 -1.10 4.47 8.66
CA PRO A 180 -1.04 5.91 8.89
C PRO A 180 -1.75 6.33 10.18
N THR A 181 -1.30 7.46 10.75
CA THR A 181 -1.84 8.07 11.98
C THR A 181 -2.25 9.53 11.81
N ASN A 182 -2.20 10.05 10.58
CA ASN A 182 -2.52 11.41 10.17
C ASN A 182 -3.97 11.56 9.68
N GLY A 183 -4.83 10.61 10.04
CA GLY A 183 -6.23 10.50 9.62
C GLY A 183 -6.44 10.08 8.16
N GLU A 184 -5.39 9.64 7.48
CA GLU A 184 -5.52 8.81 6.28
C GLU A 184 -6.22 7.48 6.65
N PRO A 185 -7.09 6.93 5.77
CA PRO A 185 -7.61 5.57 5.91
C PRO A 185 -6.49 4.56 6.20
N THR A 186 -6.73 3.59 7.08
CA THR A 186 -5.69 2.67 7.58
C THR A 186 -6.20 1.22 7.59
N PRO A 187 -5.37 0.24 7.22
CA PRO A 187 -4.03 0.37 6.66
C PRO A 187 -4.01 0.80 5.18
N SER A 188 -2.85 1.26 4.71
CA SER A 188 -2.66 1.75 3.34
C SER A 188 -1.53 1.03 2.62
N VAL A 189 -1.74 0.82 1.32
CA VAL A 189 -0.71 0.51 0.32
C VAL A 189 -0.59 1.69 -0.64
N VAL A 190 0.61 2.23 -0.78
CA VAL A 190 0.93 3.29 -1.72
C VAL A 190 1.83 2.71 -2.79
N ILE A 191 1.31 2.55 -4.01
CA ILE A 191 2.10 2.23 -5.19
C ILE A 191 2.63 3.54 -5.79
N PHE A 192 3.77 3.52 -6.46
CA PHE A 192 4.33 4.73 -7.04
C PHE A 192 5.19 4.48 -8.28
N SER A 193 5.18 5.44 -9.19
CA SER A 193 6.18 5.57 -10.24
C SER A 193 6.14 6.98 -10.86
N ARG A 194 7.32 7.56 -11.12
CA ARG A 194 7.44 8.81 -11.88
C ARG A 194 7.11 8.64 -13.36
N GLN A 195 7.11 7.42 -13.85
CA GLN A 195 6.82 7.12 -15.25
C GLN A 195 5.33 7.32 -15.56
N VAL A 196 4.46 7.21 -14.56
CA VAL A 196 3.01 7.39 -14.75
C VAL A 196 2.60 8.83 -14.49
N LYS A 197 1.81 9.41 -15.40
CA LYS A 197 1.19 10.75 -15.26
C LYS A 197 -0.34 10.74 -15.34
N GLN A 198 -0.95 9.59 -15.61
CA GLN A 198 -2.39 9.46 -15.79
C GLN A 198 -3.14 9.52 -14.45
N ASP A 199 -4.37 10.02 -14.51
CA ASP A 199 -5.40 10.01 -13.46
C ASP A 199 -6.76 9.96 -14.19
N PRO A 200 -7.67 9.01 -13.91
CA PRO A 200 -7.61 7.93 -12.90
C PRO A 200 -6.78 6.70 -13.33
N LEU A 201 -6.50 5.83 -12.35
CA LEU A 201 -5.77 4.56 -12.52
C LEU A 201 -6.44 3.44 -11.72
N ALA A 202 -6.58 2.26 -12.31
CA ALA A 202 -7.09 1.06 -11.67
C ALA A 202 -6.03 -0.06 -11.62
N GLN A 203 -6.26 -1.11 -10.84
CA GLN A 203 -5.30 -2.22 -10.74
C GLN A 203 -5.06 -2.89 -12.10
N SER A 204 -6.10 -3.08 -12.91
CA SER A 204 -5.97 -3.72 -14.24
C SER A 204 -5.13 -2.94 -15.24
N ASP A 205 -4.89 -1.64 -15.00
CA ASP A 205 -4.01 -0.77 -15.81
C ASP A 205 -2.52 -1.02 -15.52
N LEU A 206 -2.17 -1.76 -14.47
CA LEU A 206 -0.78 -2.06 -14.10
C LEU A 206 -0.25 -3.30 -14.84
N PRO A 207 1.08 -3.44 -15.02
CA PRO A 207 1.66 -4.60 -15.68
C PRO A 207 1.21 -5.91 -15.01
N PRO A 208 0.71 -6.93 -15.75
CA PRO A 208 0.23 -8.17 -15.16
C PRO A 208 1.27 -8.88 -14.29
N ALA A 209 2.53 -8.87 -14.73
CA ALA A 209 3.65 -9.43 -13.96
C ALA A 209 3.85 -8.71 -12.62
N PHE A 210 3.73 -7.37 -12.60
CA PHE A 210 3.77 -6.59 -11.38
C PHE A 210 2.58 -6.93 -10.46
N VAL A 211 1.37 -7.06 -11.01
CA VAL A 211 0.18 -7.42 -10.22
C VAL A 211 0.36 -8.79 -9.54
N GLY A 212 0.89 -9.78 -10.26
CA GLY A 212 1.23 -11.09 -9.69
C GLY A 212 2.25 -10.99 -8.54
N ASP A 213 3.35 -10.28 -8.77
CA ASP A 213 4.41 -10.09 -7.75
C ASP A 213 3.90 -9.28 -6.55
N LEU A 214 3.01 -8.29 -6.77
CA LEU A 214 2.36 -7.53 -5.71
C LEU A 214 1.44 -8.41 -4.85
N ILE A 215 0.65 -9.31 -5.46
CA ILE A 215 -0.19 -10.27 -4.72
C ILE A 215 0.67 -11.19 -3.85
N GLN A 216 1.76 -11.72 -4.41
CA GLN A 216 2.70 -12.58 -3.68
C GLN A 216 3.36 -11.83 -2.52
N TRP A 217 3.84 -10.61 -2.76
CA TRP A 217 4.42 -9.77 -1.73
C TRP A 217 3.41 -9.42 -0.64
N SER A 218 2.18 -9.08 -1.02
CA SER A 218 1.11 -8.72 -0.09
C SER A 218 0.78 -9.90 0.83
N THR A 219 0.67 -11.11 0.27
CA THR A 219 0.45 -12.35 1.01
C THR A 219 1.57 -12.62 2.01
N THR A 220 2.82 -12.59 1.54
CA THR A 220 4.01 -12.83 2.38
C THR A 220 4.17 -11.75 3.46
N SER A 221 3.80 -10.51 3.11
CA SER A 221 3.82 -9.35 4.00
C SER A 221 2.56 -9.21 4.84
N ARG A 222 1.63 -10.18 4.81
CA ARG A 222 0.37 -10.16 5.58
C ARG A 222 -0.40 -8.84 5.42
N VAL A 223 -0.37 -8.27 4.22
CA VAL A 223 -1.20 -7.13 3.84
C VAL A 223 -2.62 -7.67 3.64
N PRO A 224 -3.66 -7.04 4.22
CA PRO A 224 -5.03 -7.44 3.99
C PRO A 224 -5.39 -7.44 2.49
N PRO A 225 -6.19 -8.41 2.01
CA PRO A 225 -6.53 -8.51 0.58
C PRO A 225 -7.32 -7.29 0.06
N ILE A 226 -8.06 -6.64 0.96
CA ILE A 226 -8.75 -5.38 0.73
C ILE A 226 -8.14 -4.37 1.69
N THR A 227 -7.54 -3.33 1.14
CA THR A 227 -6.83 -2.30 1.90
C THR A 227 -6.93 -1.00 1.12
N THR A 228 -6.79 0.15 1.77
CA THR A 228 -6.73 1.42 1.05
C THR A 228 -5.54 1.41 0.08
N ARG A 229 -5.78 1.76 -1.19
CA ARG A 229 -4.75 1.78 -2.24
C ARG A 229 -4.62 3.15 -2.88
N TYR A 230 -3.39 3.60 -2.98
CA TYR A 230 -3.02 4.84 -3.64
C TYR A 230 -2.01 4.60 -4.74
N PHE A 231 -1.94 5.56 -5.67
CA PHE A 231 -0.83 5.69 -6.60
C PHE A 231 -0.17 7.08 -6.48
N ILE A 232 1.15 7.16 -6.30
CA ILE A 232 1.90 8.42 -6.42
C ILE A 232 2.51 8.52 -7.82
N THR A 233 2.05 9.50 -8.58
CA THR A 233 2.44 9.75 -9.97
C THR A 233 3.72 10.58 -10.09
N GLY A 234 4.26 10.70 -11.30
CA GLY A 234 5.37 11.62 -11.61
C GLY A 234 5.05 13.11 -11.48
N SER A 235 3.80 13.46 -11.21
CA SER A 235 3.37 14.81 -10.87
C SER A 235 3.37 15.08 -9.35
N ASN A 236 3.91 14.15 -8.55
CA ASN A 236 3.91 14.21 -7.08
C ASN A 236 2.50 14.39 -6.49
N LYS A 237 1.51 13.76 -7.13
CA LYS A 237 0.15 13.68 -6.63
C LYS A 237 -0.16 12.25 -6.25
N ARG A 238 -0.86 12.09 -5.13
CA ARG A 238 -1.45 10.84 -4.69
C ARG A 238 -2.85 10.74 -5.28
N ILE A 239 -3.11 9.72 -6.09
CA ILE A 239 -4.42 9.43 -6.69
C ILE A 239 -4.96 8.10 -6.16
N LEU A 240 -6.24 7.81 -6.41
CA LEU A 240 -6.81 6.50 -6.10
C LEU A 240 -6.19 5.46 -7.02
N LEU A 241 -5.87 4.28 -6.47
CA LEU A 241 -5.67 3.07 -7.25
C LEU A 241 -6.89 2.17 -7.02
N GLU A 242 -7.84 2.21 -7.93
CA GLU A 242 -9.16 1.59 -7.76
C GLU A 242 -9.07 0.05 -7.74
N HIS A 243 -9.88 -0.59 -6.88
CA HIS A 243 -10.10 -2.02 -6.89
C HIS A 243 -11.10 -2.38 -8.01
N ASP A 244 -10.56 -2.63 -9.20
CA ASP A 244 -11.31 -3.10 -10.35
C ASP A 244 -11.24 -4.63 -10.54
N GLU A 245 -10.58 -5.34 -9.63
CA GLU A 245 -10.64 -6.79 -9.58
C GLU A 245 -12.04 -7.26 -9.20
N ASP A 246 -12.40 -8.47 -9.66
CA ASP A 246 -13.59 -9.17 -9.21
C ASP A 246 -13.19 -10.33 -8.30
N TYR A 247 -13.40 -10.17 -6.99
CA TYR A 247 -13.11 -11.21 -6.00
C TYR A 247 -13.97 -12.46 -6.16
N CYS A 248 -15.06 -12.39 -6.93
CA CYS A 248 -15.88 -13.54 -7.30
C CYS A 248 -15.38 -14.28 -8.53
N LEU A 249 -14.37 -13.77 -9.25
CA LEU A 249 -13.71 -14.49 -10.31
C LEU A 249 -12.43 -15.12 -9.78
N ARG A 250 -12.29 -16.42 -10.00
CA ARG A 250 -11.05 -17.15 -9.72
C ARG A 250 -10.06 -16.91 -10.87
N ALA A 251 -8.79 -17.22 -10.60
CA ALA A 251 -7.70 -17.10 -11.58
C ALA A 251 -7.94 -17.89 -12.88
N ASP A 252 -8.71 -18.99 -12.82
CA ASP A 252 -9.09 -19.82 -13.97
C ASP A 252 -10.34 -19.30 -14.73
N GLY A 253 -10.83 -18.11 -14.35
CA GLY A 253 -12.04 -17.50 -14.92
C GLY A 253 -13.35 -18.11 -14.41
N THR A 254 -13.31 -19.08 -13.48
CA THR A 254 -14.51 -19.64 -12.87
C THR A 254 -15.03 -18.75 -11.75
N THR A 255 -16.31 -18.87 -11.43
CA THR A 255 -16.91 -18.13 -10.32
C THR A 255 -16.58 -18.78 -8.98
N ALA A 256 -16.27 -17.96 -7.98
CA ALA A 256 -16.14 -18.40 -6.61
C ALA A 256 -17.49 -18.92 -6.09
N PRO A 257 -17.51 -19.95 -5.22
CA PRO A 257 -18.73 -20.43 -4.61
C PRO A 257 -19.46 -19.29 -3.85
N PRO A 258 -20.80 -19.24 -3.83
CA PRO A 258 -21.55 -18.18 -3.14
C PRO A 258 -21.19 -18.00 -1.66
N GLU A 259 -20.81 -19.09 -1.00
CA GLU A 259 -20.42 -19.12 0.42
C GLU A 259 -19.05 -18.46 0.70
N SER A 260 -18.27 -18.14 -0.33
CA SER A 260 -16.92 -17.61 -0.18
C SER A 260 -16.88 -16.14 0.29
N GLY A 261 -18.02 -15.47 0.43
CA GLY A 261 -18.10 -14.06 0.81
C GLY A 261 -17.53 -13.11 -0.23
N CYS A 262 -17.28 -13.55 -1.47
CA CYS A 262 -16.63 -12.74 -2.50
C CYS A 262 -17.41 -11.46 -2.86
N LEU A 263 -18.75 -11.52 -2.88
CA LEU A 263 -19.58 -10.33 -3.12
C LEU A 263 -19.45 -9.32 -1.98
N GLN A 264 -19.27 -9.79 -0.75
CA GLN A 264 -18.98 -8.90 0.37
C GLN A 264 -17.60 -8.24 0.19
N MET A 265 -16.60 -8.99 -0.26
CA MET A 265 -15.28 -8.43 -0.58
C MET A 265 -15.35 -7.37 -1.68
N ASN A 266 -16.08 -7.63 -2.78
CA ASN A 266 -16.32 -6.62 -3.83
C ASN A 266 -17.01 -5.36 -3.26
N ALA A 267 -17.98 -5.53 -2.36
CA ALA A 267 -18.67 -4.41 -1.71
C ALA A 267 -17.76 -3.61 -0.75
N ASP A 268 -16.90 -4.30 0.00
CA ASP A 268 -15.95 -3.68 0.93
C ASP A 268 -14.85 -2.93 0.18
N ALA A 269 -14.37 -3.48 -0.94
CA ALA A 269 -13.42 -2.82 -1.83
C ALA A 269 -14.01 -1.53 -2.42
N ALA A 270 -15.25 -1.57 -2.91
CA ALA A 270 -15.93 -0.38 -3.41
C ALA A 270 -16.09 0.70 -2.32
N ASP A 271 -16.46 0.31 -1.10
CA ASP A 271 -16.60 1.25 0.03
C ASP A 271 -15.25 1.87 0.43
N ILE A 272 -14.18 1.08 0.44
CA ILE A 272 -12.82 1.59 0.67
C ILE A 272 -12.41 2.58 -0.42
N ASP A 273 -12.66 2.28 -1.69
CA ASP A 273 -12.33 3.18 -2.80
C ASP A 273 -13.06 4.51 -2.70
N MET A 274 -14.34 4.50 -2.33
CA MET A 274 -15.10 5.73 -2.13
C MET A 274 -14.55 6.55 -0.96
N ASN A 275 -14.28 5.92 0.19
CA ASN A 275 -13.68 6.59 1.35
C ASN A 275 -12.31 7.20 0.99
N THR A 276 -11.54 6.47 0.19
CA THR A 276 -10.22 6.88 -0.28
C THR A 276 -10.34 8.07 -1.24
N ALA A 277 -11.28 8.04 -2.18
CA ALA A 277 -11.55 9.15 -3.09
C ALA A 277 -11.98 10.42 -2.33
N SER A 278 -12.86 10.30 -1.34
CA SER A 278 -13.25 11.43 -0.48
C SER A 278 -12.06 12.02 0.28
N TYR A 279 -11.20 11.18 0.86
CA TYR A 279 -9.97 11.63 1.52
C TYR A 279 -9.05 12.39 0.55
N LEU A 280 -8.80 11.85 -0.65
CA LEU A 280 -7.96 12.48 -1.66
C LEU A 280 -8.51 13.82 -2.12
N TYR A 281 -9.83 13.91 -2.30
CA TYR A 281 -10.50 15.15 -2.65
C TYR A 281 -10.30 16.24 -1.58
N GLN A 282 -10.53 15.91 -0.31
CA GLN A 282 -10.37 16.84 0.82
C GLN A 282 -8.92 17.23 1.09
N THR A 283 -7.98 16.34 0.78
CA THR A 283 -6.55 16.58 0.96
C THR A 283 -5.85 17.13 -0.28
N HIS A 284 -6.64 17.46 -1.31
CA HIS A 284 -6.13 17.98 -2.59
C HIS A 284 -5.01 17.12 -3.19
N TYR A 285 -5.12 15.79 -3.04
CA TYR A 285 -4.20 14.81 -3.64
C TYR A 285 -2.74 14.98 -3.16
N ALA A 286 -2.51 15.62 -2.01
CA ALA A 286 -1.19 15.82 -1.45
C ALA A 286 -0.59 14.50 -0.91
N THR A 287 0.72 14.31 -1.10
CA THR A 287 1.41 13.05 -0.79
C THR A 287 1.77 12.87 0.69
N ASN A 288 1.72 13.95 1.47
CA ASN A 288 1.96 14.02 2.92
C ASN A 288 0.79 14.68 3.67
N ALA A 289 -0.42 14.63 3.12
CA ALA A 289 -1.57 15.27 3.73
C ALA A 289 -1.80 14.78 5.17
N THR A 290 -2.34 15.65 6.02
CA THR A 290 -2.80 15.29 7.35
C THR A 290 -4.21 15.82 7.51
N ALA A 291 -5.17 14.93 7.78
CA ALA A 291 -6.58 15.27 7.92
C ALA A 291 -7.12 14.71 9.24
N TRP A 292 -7.22 15.54 10.26
CA TRP A 292 -7.67 15.08 11.59
C TRP A 292 -9.19 14.88 11.68
N MET A 293 -9.96 15.33 10.68
CA MET A 293 -11.42 15.18 10.62
C MET A 293 -11.88 15.17 9.16
N ILE A 294 -11.98 13.97 8.56
CA ILE A 294 -12.71 13.78 7.30
C ILE A 294 -14.20 13.82 7.63
N ASN A 295 -14.79 15.01 7.70
CA ASN A 295 -16.23 15.18 7.86
C ASN A 295 -16.81 15.60 6.52
N ASP A 296 -17.36 14.64 5.78
CA ASP A 296 -18.08 14.89 4.54
C ASP A 296 -19.58 14.62 4.73
N PRO A 297 -20.40 15.65 5.02
CA PRO A 297 -21.85 15.51 5.13
C PRO A 297 -22.48 14.93 3.86
N ASP A 298 -21.91 15.22 2.67
CA ASP A 298 -22.43 14.69 1.41
C ASP A 298 -22.19 13.19 1.34
N GLN A 299 -21.07 12.70 1.85
CA GLN A 299 -20.80 11.26 1.95
C GLN A 299 -21.78 10.56 2.91
N ILE A 300 -22.08 11.17 4.07
CA ILE A 300 -23.07 10.62 5.02
C ILE A 300 -24.46 10.55 4.38
N ALA A 301 -24.91 11.65 3.76
CA ALA A 301 -26.20 11.69 3.07
C ALA A 301 -26.26 10.67 1.92
N TRP A 302 -25.18 10.53 1.16
CA TRP A 302 -25.09 9.57 0.07
C TRP A 302 -25.14 8.12 0.58
N LEU A 303 -24.45 7.79 1.68
CA LEU A 303 -24.51 6.47 2.30
C LEU A 303 -25.94 6.10 2.72
N GLN A 304 -26.72 7.08 3.20
CA GLN A 304 -28.14 6.88 3.54
C GLN A 304 -28.97 6.59 2.28
N VAL A 305 -28.78 7.35 1.20
CA VAL A 305 -29.45 7.10 -0.09
C VAL A 305 -29.13 5.71 -0.62
N ARG A 306 -27.85 5.32 -0.62
CA ARG A 306 -27.42 3.97 -1.04
C ARG A 306 -28.08 2.90 -0.18
N THR A 307 -28.07 3.05 1.14
CA THR A 307 -28.64 2.06 2.07
C THR A 307 -30.13 1.89 1.84
N ASN A 308 -30.88 2.98 1.66
CA ASN A 308 -32.31 2.92 1.38
C ASN A 308 -32.61 2.29 0.03
N THR A 309 -31.77 2.56 -0.99
CA THR A 309 -31.97 2.07 -2.36
C THR A 309 -31.61 0.60 -2.51
N CYS A 310 -30.47 0.20 -1.94
CA CYS A 310 -29.91 -1.15 -2.12
C CYS A 310 -30.27 -2.10 -0.97
N GLY A 311 -30.83 -1.62 0.14
CA GLY A 311 -31.15 -2.45 1.31
C GLY A 311 -32.28 -3.45 1.06
N ILE A 312 -33.12 -3.23 0.03
CA ILE A 312 -34.26 -4.08 -0.30
C ILE A 312 -34.18 -4.42 -1.80
N GLY A 313 -34.12 -5.70 -2.14
CA GLY A 313 -34.11 -6.15 -3.52
C GLY A 313 -33.53 -7.55 -3.71
N PRO A 314 -33.56 -8.09 -4.95
CA PRO A 314 -33.04 -9.42 -5.26
C PRO A 314 -31.50 -9.49 -5.22
N ASP A 315 -30.80 -8.36 -5.34
CA ASP A 315 -29.33 -8.28 -5.28
C ASP A 315 -28.84 -7.02 -4.52
N PRO A 316 -28.91 -7.02 -3.18
CA PRO A 316 -28.50 -5.88 -2.35
C PRO A 316 -27.02 -5.51 -2.51
N LEU A 317 -26.13 -6.51 -2.59
CA LEU A 317 -24.68 -6.29 -2.68
C LEU A 317 -24.25 -5.81 -4.06
N GLY A 318 -24.77 -6.39 -5.15
CA GLY A 318 -24.48 -5.90 -6.50
C GLY A 318 -25.02 -4.48 -6.74
N CYS A 319 -26.17 -4.13 -6.15
CA CYS A 319 -26.64 -2.73 -6.12
C CYS A 319 -25.63 -1.83 -5.38
N ARG A 320 -25.22 -2.21 -4.16
CA ARG A 320 -24.25 -1.44 -3.35
C ARG A 320 -22.94 -1.22 -4.11
N ILE A 321 -22.36 -2.28 -4.67
CA ILE A 321 -21.10 -2.22 -5.43
C ILE A 321 -21.21 -1.21 -6.57
N ARG A 322 -22.27 -1.31 -7.38
CA ARG A 322 -22.46 -0.45 -8.55
C ARG A 322 -22.64 1.01 -8.17
N MET A 323 -23.55 1.30 -7.23
CA MET A 323 -23.80 2.67 -6.79
C MET A 323 -22.55 3.28 -6.15
N THR A 324 -21.81 2.52 -5.34
CA THR A 324 -20.57 3.00 -4.71
C THR A 324 -19.50 3.31 -5.75
N ARG A 325 -19.26 2.43 -6.73
CA ARG A 325 -18.30 2.71 -7.82
C ARG A 325 -18.67 3.94 -8.63
N GLU A 326 -19.96 4.10 -8.96
CA GLU A 326 -20.45 5.31 -9.65
C GLU A 326 -20.16 6.59 -8.83
N ARG A 327 -20.39 6.56 -7.51
CA ARG A 327 -20.07 7.69 -6.64
C ARG A 327 -18.58 7.96 -6.56
N THR A 328 -17.74 6.94 -6.44
CA THR A 328 -16.28 7.05 -6.49
C THR A 328 -15.84 7.79 -7.75
N HIS A 329 -16.36 7.40 -8.92
CA HIS A 329 -16.03 8.07 -10.19
C HIS A 329 -16.51 9.51 -10.25
N VAL A 330 -17.64 9.85 -9.62
CA VAL A 330 -18.08 11.25 -9.49
C VAL A 330 -17.09 12.07 -8.67
N ILE A 331 -16.62 11.54 -7.52
CA ILE A 331 -15.66 12.24 -6.65
C ILE A 331 -14.34 12.49 -7.38
N ILE A 332 -13.80 11.47 -8.06
CA ILE A 332 -12.51 11.57 -8.75
C ILE A 332 -12.59 12.54 -9.94
N ARG A 333 -13.69 12.51 -10.72
CA ARG A 333 -13.87 13.38 -11.89
C ARG A 333 -14.03 14.86 -11.55
N GLN A 334 -14.46 15.21 -10.34
CA GLN A 334 -14.54 16.61 -9.92
C GLN A 334 -13.16 17.27 -9.84
N GLY A 335 -12.08 16.49 -9.75
CA GLY A 335 -10.71 16.98 -9.69
C GLY A 335 -10.43 17.81 -8.43
N PRO A 336 -9.20 18.33 -8.26
CA PRO A 336 -8.90 19.26 -7.20
C PRO A 336 -9.62 20.60 -7.47
N VAL A 337 -10.60 20.96 -6.64
CA VAL A 337 -11.21 22.29 -6.68
C VAL A 337 -10.13 23.31 -6.33
N SER A 338 -9.86 24.23 -7.24
CA SER A 338 -8.99 25.37 -6.97
C SER A 338 -9.70 26.30 -5.99
N HIS A 339 -9.39 26.19 -4.70
CA HIS A 339 -9.78 27.22 -3.75
C HIS A 339 -8.83 28.42 -3.85
N PRO A 340 -9.35 29.66 -3.84
CA PRO A 340 -8.51 30.84 -3.81
C PRO A 340 -7.61 30.79 -2.56
N PRO A 341 -6.37 31.30 -2.65
CA PRO A 341 -5.45 31.27 -1.52
C PRO A 341 -6.09 31.95 -0.31
N HIS A 342 -6.17 31.23 0.81
CA HIS A 342 -6.50 31.83 2.09
C HIS A 342 -5.47 32.93 2.37
N ARG A 343 -5.96 34.17 2.48
CA ARG A 343 -5.18 35.34 2.90
C ARG A 343 -4.92 35.31 4.40
#